data_AF-A0A526MC34-F1
#
_entry.id   AF-A0A526MC34-F1
#
_cell.length_a   1.000
_cell.length_b   1.000
_cell.length_c   1.000
_cell.angle_alpha   90.00
_cell.angle_beta   90.00
_cell.angle_gamma   90.00
#
_symmetry.space_group_name_H-M   'P 1'
#
loop_
_entity.id
_entity.type
_entity.pdbx_description
1 polymer ?
#
loop_
_entity_poly.entity_id
_entity_poly.type
_entity_poly.pdbx_seq_one_letter_code
_entity_poly.pdbx_strand_id
1 'polypeptide(L)'
;MARNKFGLARKIPAEVEQLVRKSCGFGCVICGAIPYEYDHLEIEFHEAKVHDPDDIVLLCDTHHRMKGSKLLSVDAIKRARKTRASENSEFRFKLPATSRDFEVNWAGNIISASDNSIVVDNAPILSFVRTDNELEPLLISGQFRNRYGQVVCDISDNCFTSRAEHLGDFTLLNNRFRYSLPGGPMGLAFDLSDRGIDIKYAYHVKDDVHVFAQGDLLQVGNLFTSSKFRASRFYDVKHGIVVESCTPNFVYDGVDLNKFPANEMIGAQCSRTYAGVYIERLQRYRISSNYDRL
;
A
#
# COMPACT_ATOMS: atom_id res chain seq x y z
N MET A 1 -8.55 -18.22 -9.50
CA MET A 1 -9.43 -17.09 -9.16
C MET A 1 -10.80 -17.63 -8.78
N ALA A 2 -11.33 -17.23 -7.63
CA ALA A 2 -12.66 -17.66 -7.21
C ALA A 2 -13.72 -17.11 -8.17
N ARG A 3 -14.52 -18.00 -8.75
CA ARG A 3 -15.76 -17.66 -9.46
C ARG A 3 -16.94 -17.84 -8.51
N ASN A 4 -18.00 -17.07 -8.68
CA ASN A 4 -19.23 -17.31 -7.93
C ASN A 4 -20.02 -18.52 -8.49
N LYS A 5 -21.19 -18.81 -7.90
CA LYS A 5 -22.05 -19.93 -8.31
C LYS A 5 -22.58 -19.84 -9.76
N PHE A 6 -22.52 -18.66 -10.37
CA PHE A 6 -22.90 -18.40 -11.77
C PHE A 6 -21.70 -18.33 -12.71
N GLY A 7 -20.48 -18.61 -12.23
CA GLY A 7 -19.26 -18.57 -13.03
C GLY A 7 -18.69 -17.16 -13.24
N LEU A 8 -19.27 -16.11 -12.63
CA LEU A 8 -18.73 -14.75 -12.70
C LEU A 8 -17.41 -14.67 -11.93
N ALA A 9 -16.36 -14.13 -12.55
CA ALA A 9 -15.06 -13.95 -11.90
C ALA A 9 -15.10 -12.74 -10.96
N ARG A 10 -14.38 -12.79 -9.84
CA ARG A 10 -14.18 -11.62 -8.95
C ARG A 10 -13.59 -10.39 -9.66
N LYS A 11 -12.76 -10.61 -10.69
CA LYS A 11 -12.14 -9.52 -11.46
C LYS A 11 -13.21 -8.78 -12.27
N ILE A 12 -13.34 -7.48 -12.03
CA ILE A 12 -14.23 -6.59 -12.76
C ILE A 12 -13.52 -6.19 -14.08
N PRO A 13 -14.20 -6.15 -15.23
CA PRO A 13 -13.61 -5.64 -16.47
C PRO A 13 -13.18 -4.17 -16.32
N ALA A 14 -12.02 -3.80 -16.88
CA ALA A 14 -11.46 -2.46 -16.75
C ALA A 14 -12.41 -1.34 -17.21
N GLU A 15 -13.24 -1.60 -18.22
CA GLU A 15 -14.26 -0.66 -18.70
C GLU A 15 -15.35 -0.41 -17.63
N VAL A 16 -15.79 -1.46 -16.94
CA VAL A 16 -16.78 -1.37 -15.86
C VAL A 16 -16.16 -0.66 -14.65
N GLU A 17 -14.93 -1.01 -14.27
CA GLU A 17 -14.17 -0.32 -13.22
C GLU A 17 -14.08 1.20 -13.50
N GLN A 18 -13.77 1.58 -14.73
CA GLN A 18 -13.69 2.99 -15.12
C GLN A 18 -15.04 3.70 -15.00
N LEU A 19 -16.15 3.06 -15.42
CA LEU A 19 -17.50 3.62 -15.29
C LEU A 19 -17.87 3.81 -13.81
N VAL A 20 -17.62 2.81 -12.97
CA VAL A 20 -17.87 2.88 -11.53
C VAL A 20 -17.05 4.00 -10.90
N ARG A 21 -15.73 4.06 -11.16
CA ARG A 21 -14.85 5.11 -10.64
C ARG A 21 -15.34 6.51 -11.01
N LYS A 22 -15.69 6.73 -12.28
CA LYS A 22 -16.26 8.01 -12.73
C LYS A 22 -17.54 8.36 -11.97
N SER A 23 -18.42 7.37 -11.79
CA SER A 23 -19.72 7.58 -11.12
C SER A 23 -19.61 7.86 -9.62
N CYS A 24 -18.58 7.32 -8.96
CA CYS A 24 -18.29 7.53 -7.54
C CYS A 24 -17.36 8.73 -7.30
N GLY A 25 -16.90 9.39 -8.35
CA GLY A 25 -15.91 10.46 -8.26
C GLY A 25 -14.58 9.94 -7.71
N PHE A 26 -14.11 8.77 -8.15
CA PHE A 26 -12.75 8.25 -7.90
C PHE A 26 -12.33 8.08 -6.44
N GLY A 27 -13.30 7.90 -5.55
CA GLY A 27 -13.08 7.60 -4.14
C GLY A 27 -14.33 6.99 -3.52
N CYS A 28 -14.30 6.74 -2.21
CA CYS A 28 -15.49 6.30 -1.51
C CYS A 28 -16.69 7.22 -1.82
N VAL A 29 -17.81 6.66 -2.25
CA VAL A 29 -18.96 7.47 -2.68
C VAL A 29 -19.60 8.28 -1.54
N ILE A 30 -19.32 7.92 -0.28
CA ILE A 30 -19.80 8.62 0.91
C ILE A 30 -18.87 9.77 1.33
N CYS A 31 -17.57 9.51 1.45
CA CYS A 31 -16.61 10.46 2.03
C CYS A 31 -15.45 10.86 1.10
N GLY A 32 -15.31 10.24 -0.07
CA GLY A 32 -14.26 10.55 -1.04
C GLY A 32 -12.87 10.01 -0.67
N ALA A 33 -12.75 9.28 0.44
CA ALA A 33 -11.48 8.70 0.86
C ALA A 33 -10.97 7.63 -0.12
N ILE A 34 -9.65 7.56 -0.21
CA ILE A 34 -8.90 6.46 -0.82
C ILE A 34 -7.96 5.88 0.24
N PRO A 35 -7.45 4.66 0.05
CA PRO A 35 -7.90 3.62 -0.89
C PRO A 35 -9.32 3.07 -0.63
N TYR A 36 -9.91 2.41 -1.62
CA TYR A 36 -11.31 1.92 -1.64
C TYR A 36 -11.44 0.49 -2.18
N GLU A 37 -12.64 -0.09 -2.05
CA GLU A 37 -13.03 -1.39 -2.60
C GLU A 37 -14.26 -1.24 -3.51
N TYR A 38 -14.35 -2.09 -4.53
CA TYR A 38 -15.57 -2.27 -5.32
C TYR A 38 -16.56 -3.15 -4.56
N ASP A 39 -17.77 -2.65 -4.38
CA ASP A 39 -18.82 -3.34 -3.64
C ASP A 39 -20.11 -3.39 -4.46
N HIS A 40 -20.79 -4.54 -4.44
CA HIS A 40 -22.08 -4.73 -5.12
C HIS A 40 -23.22 -4.34 -4.18
N LEU A 41 -24.18 -3.52 -4.61
CA LEU A 41 -25.19 -2.93 -3.74
C LEU A 41 -26.43 -3.78 -3.53
N GLU A 42 -27.21 -4.01 -4.59
CA GLU A 42 -28.48 -4.74 -4.54
C GLU A 42 -28.25 -6.23 -4.75
N ILE A 43 -27.40 -6.59 -5.71
CA ILE A 43 -27.11 -7.97 -6.04
C ILE A 43 -25.70 -8.31 -5.57
N GLU A 44 -25.61 -8.81 -4.34
CA GLU A 44 -24.36 -9.29 -3.77
C GLU A 44 -23.58 -10.20 -4.72
N PHE A 45 -22.25 -10.12 -4.72
CA PHE A 45 -21.39 -10.80 -5.71
C PHE A 45 -21.69 -12.30 -5.85
N HIS A 46 -22.07 -12.99 -4.78
CA HIS A 46 -22.40 -14.43 -4.83
C HIS A 46 -23.68 -14.74 -5.63
N GLU A 47 -24.57 -13.75 -5.81
CA GLU A 47 -25.80 -13.82 -6.61
C GLU A 47 -25.66 -13.13 -7.99
N ALA A 48 -24.63 -12.31 -8.18
CA ALA A 48 -24.43 -11.54 -9.42
C ALA A 48 -24.14 -12.44 -10.63
N LYS A 49 -24.78 -12.15 -11.77
CA LYS A 49 -24.49 -12.83 -13.05
C LYS A 49 -23.54 -12.04 -13.94
N VAL A 50 -23.47 -10.73 -13.72
CA VAL A 50 -22.66 -9.76 -14.46
C VAL A 50 -22.14 -8.71 -13.49
N HIS A 51 -21.06 -8.03 -13.86
CA HIS A 51 -20.60 -6.83 -13.15
C HIS A 51 -21.33 -5.61 -13.70
N ASP A 52 -22.47 -5.27 -13.11
CA ASP A 52 -23.27 -4.11 -13.50
C ASP A 52 -22.68 -2.82 -12.89
N PRO A 53 -22.20 -1.84 -13.68
CA PRO A 53 -21.64 -0.60 -13.15
C PRO A 53 -22.64 0.24 -12.34
N ASP A 54 -23.95 0.06 -12.52
CA ASP A 54 -24.97 0.77 -11.75
C ASP A 54 -25.23 0.12 -10.39
N ASP A 55 -24.93 -1.18 -10.26
CA ASP A 55 -25.01 -1.92 -8.99
C ASP A 55 -23.70 -1.94 -8.21
N ILE A 56 -22.58 -1.54 -8.83
CA ILE A 56 -21.27 -1.49 -8.16
C ILE A 56 -20.93 -0.06 -7.74
N VAL A 57 -20.37 0.09 -6.54
CA VAL A 57 -19.87 1.37 -6.00
C VAL A 57 -18.49 1.23 -5.37
N LEU A 58 -17.85 2.37 -5.13
CA LEU A 58 -16.62 2.46 -4.35
C LEU A 58 -16.94 2.77 -2.88
N LEU A 59 -16.47 1.92 -1.96
CA LEU A 59 -16.55 2.16 -0.53
C LEU A 59 -15.16 2.05 0.12
N CYS A 60 -14.85 2.95 1.04
CA CYS A 60 -13.73 2.73 1.95
C CYS A 60 -14.09 1.65 2.98
N ASP A 61 -13.10 1.08 3.66
CA ASP A 61 -13.32 0.01 4.65
C ASP A 61 -14.40 0.34 5.69
N THR A 62 -14.43 1.57 6.20
CA THR A 62 -15.43 1.99 7.20
C THR A 62 -16.85 1.87 6.63
N HIS A 63 -17.11 2.49 5.47
CA HIS A 63 -18.45 2.48 4.89
C HIS A 63 -18.82 1.10 4.33
N HIS A 64 -17.84 0.31 3.87
CA HIS A 64 -18.03 -1.08 3.48
C HIS A 64 -18.50 -1.93 4.67
N ARG A 65 -17.84 -1.82 5.83
CA ARG A 65 -18.27 -2.50 7.07
C ARG A 65 -19.62 -2.02 7.57
N MET A 66 -19.88 -0.70 7.52
CA MET A 66 -21.18 -0.14 7.93
C MET A 66 -22.32 -0.64 7.05
N LYS A 67 -22.10 -0.82 5.73
CA LYS A 67 -23.07 -1.47 4.86
C LYS A 67 -23.27 -2.93 5.28
N GLY A 68 -22.18 -3.69 5.45
CA GLY A 68 -22.24 -5.10 5.87
C GLY A 68 -22.95 -5.31 7.21
N SER A 69 -22.81 -4.38 8.15
CA SER A 69 -23.51 -4.39 9.45
C SER A 69 -24.89 -3.73 9.42
N LYS A 70 -25.36 -3.28 8.25
CA LYS A 70 -26.65 -2.60 8.03
C LYS A 70 -26.82 -1.25 8.75
N LEU A 71 -25.72 -0.65 9.19
CA LEU A 71 -25.69 0.72 9.72
C LEU A 71 -25.73 1.79 8.62
N LEU A 72 -25.34 1.42 7.40
CA LEU A 72 -25.44 2.26 6.20
C LEU A 72 -26.32 1.54 5.17
N SER A 73 -27.48 2.12 4.84
CA SER A 73 -28.41 1.51 3.89
C SER A 73 -27.98 1.69 2.44
N VAL A 74 -28.35 0.73 1.58
CA VAL A 74 -28.14 0.81 0.12
C VAL A 74 -28.75 2.09 -0.46
N ASP A 75 -29.93 2.49 -0.01
CA ASP A 75 -30.59 3.74 -0.45
C ASP A 75 -29.79 4.99 -0.10
N ALA A 76 -29.16 5.02 1.09
CA ALA A 76 -28.29 6.13 1.48
C ALA A 76 -27.05 6.20 0.57
N ILE A 77 -26.47 5.04 0.23
CA ILE A 77 -25.32 4.94 -0.69
C ILE A 77 -25.71 5.41 -2.11
N LYS A 78 -26.85 4.94 -2.63
CA LYS A 78 -27.38 5.36 -3.94
C LYS A 78 -27.64 6.86 -3.98
N ARG A 79 -28.21 7.41 -2.91
CA ARG A 79 -28.44 8.86 -2.79
C ARG A 79 -27.11 9.62 -2.83
N ALA A 80 -26.12 9.19 -2.05
CA ALA A 80 -24.80 9.82 -2.03
C ALA A 80 -24.12 9.80 -3.41
N ARG A 81 -24.22 8.68 -4.15
CA ARG A 81 -23.75 8.58 -5.55
C ARG A 81 -24.43 9.60 -6.44
N LYS A 82 -25.76 9.66 -6.39
CA LYS A 82 -26.57 10.55 -7.23
C LYS A 82 -26.30 12.02 -6.93
N THR A 83 -26.15 12.38 -5.66
CA THR A 83 -25.91 13.77 -5.23
C THR A 83 -24.43 14.15 -5.18
N ARG A 84 -23.52 13.25 -5.57
CA ARG A 84 -22.06 13.48 -5.54
C ARG A 84 -21.58 13.99 -4.17
N ALA A 85 -22.11 13.41 -3.09
CA ALA A 85 -21.89 13.90 -1.72
C ALA A 85 -20.41 14.00 -1.32
N SER A 86 -19.56 13.15 -1.89
CA SER A 86 -18.13 13.08 -1.58
C SER A 86 -17.26 14.12 -2.28
N GLU A 87 -17.74 14.83 -3.31
CA GLU A 87 -16.89 15.72 -4.13
C GLU A 87 -16.22 16.83 -3.33
N ASN A 88 -16.97 17.42 -2.40
CA ASN A 88 -16.48 18.52 -1.57
C ASN A 88 -15.96 18.07 -0.20
N SER A 89 -15.95 16.75 0.08
CA SER A 89 -15.55 16.24 1.39
C SER A 89 -14.14 16.70 1.79
N GLU A 90 -13.95 16.94 3.08
CA GLU A 90 -12.62 17.18 3.68
C GLU A 90 -11.75 15.92 3.72
N PHE A 91 -12.38 14.74 3.71
CA PHE A 91 -11.68 13.45 3.65
C PHE A 91 -11.29 13.04 2.24
N ARG A 92 -11.79 13.76 1.24
CA ARG A 92 -11.35 13.55 -0.14
C ARG A 92 -9.88 13.91 -0.22
N PHE A 93 -9.11 13.00 -0.80
CA PHE A 93 -7.72 13.28 -1.10
C PHE A 93 -7.66 14.36 -2.19
N LYS A 94 -7.28 15.57 -1.79
CA LYS A 94 -7.09 16.72 -2.66
C LYS A 94 -5.57 16.95 -2.73
N LEU A 95 -5.01 16.94 -3.92
CA LEU A 95 -3.60 17.20 -4.18
C LEU A 95 -3.44 18.63 -4.72
N PRO A 96 -3.60 19.70 -3.92
CA PRO A 96 -3.17 21.00 -4.39
C PRO A 96 -1.64 20.96 -4.50
N ALA A 97 -1.15 21.09 -5.74
CA ALA A 97 0.25 21.23 -6.15
C ALA A 97 1.10 19.95 -6.19
N THR A 98 0.84 19.12 -7.19
CA THR A 98 1.93 18.50 -7.94
C THR A 98 2.87 19.58 -8.49
N SER A 99 4.03 19.79 -7.87
CA SER A 99 5.17 20.28 -8.65
C SER A 99 6.52 19.67 -8.24
N ARG A 100 6.92 19.62 -6.96
CA ARG A 100 8.16 18.95 -6.49
C ARG A 100 8.13 18.31 -5.10
N ASP A 101 7.07 18.53 -4.31
CA ASP A 101 7.11 18.31 -2.85
C ASP A 101 6.34 17.08 -2.34
N PHE A 102 5.78 16.23 -3.22
CA PHE A 102 5.10 15.00 -2.77
C PHE A 102 6.18 14.00 -2.32
N GLU A 103 6.27 13.78 -1.00
CA GLU A 103 7.31 12.98 -0.37
C GLU A 103 6.74 11.72 0.30
N VAL A 104 7.53 10.65 0.36
CA VAL A 104 7.28 9.51 1.26
C VAL A 104 8.23 9.61 2.44
N ASN A 105 7.67 9.88 3.61
CA ASN A 105 8.37 9.88 4.88
C ASN A 105 8.34 8.48 5.50
N TRP A 106 9.48 7.80 5.46
CA TRP A 106 9.72 6.49 6.07
C TRP A 106 10.32 6.67 7.47
N ALA A 107 9.46 6.76 8.48
CA ALA A 107 9.90 6.91 9.87
C ALA A 107 11.00 8.00 10.01
N GLY A 108 10.73 9.22 9.57
CA GLY A 108 11.67 10.34 9.61
C GLY A 108 12.69 10.41 8.45
N ASN A 109 12.68 9.46 7.53
CA ASN A 109 13.55 9.44 6.34
C ASN A 109 12.75 9.78 5.09
N ILE A 110 13.15 10.82 4.38
CA ILE A 110 12.37 11.40 3.29
C ILE A 110 12.87 10.87 1.94
N ILE A 111 11.97 10.29 1.15
CA ILE A 111 12.22 9.88 -0.23
C ILE A 111 11.19 10.58 -1.13
N SER A 112 11.65 11.29 -2.16
CA SER A 112 10.78 11.84 -3.20
C SER A 112 9.86 10.76 -3.78
N ALA A 113 8.55 11.00 -3.82
CA ALA A 113 7.57 9.97 -4.20
C ALA A 113 7.44 9.78 -5.72
N SER A 114 7.74 10.80 -6.52
CA SER A 114 7.79 10.70 -8.00
C SER A 114 8.94 9.83 -8.49
N ASP A 115 9.91 9.62 -7.62
CA ASP A 115 11.07 8.78 -7.84
C ASP A 115 10.80 7.45 -7.13
N ASN A 116 10.88 6.34 -7.86
CA ASN A 116 10.36 5.06 -7.36
C ASN A 116 11.02 4.68 -6.03
N SER A 117 10.26 4.83 -4.95
CA SER A 117 10.65 4.53 -3.58
C SER A 117 11.03 3.05 -3.42
N ILE A 118 11.73 2.72 -2.33
CA ILE A 118 12.35 1.42 -2.00
C ILE A 118 11.97 0.26 -2.94
N VAL A 119 12.90 -0.12 -3.83
CA VAL A 119 12.70 -1.13 -4.88
C VAL A 119 13.32 -2.45 -4.46
N VAL A 120 12.51 -3.51 -4.49
CA VAL A 120 12.92 -4.89 -4.15
C VAL A 120 12.81 -5.78 -5.39
N ASP A 121 13.95 -6.26 -5.90
CA ASP A 121 14.02 -7.08 -7.12
C ASP A 121 13.27 -6.44 -8.30
N ASN A 122 13.59 -5.18 -8.59
CA ASN A 122 12.96 -4.37 -9.64
C ASN A 122 11.46 -4.08 -9.46
N ALA A 123 10.86 -4.44 -8.33
CA ALA A 123 9.48 -4.10 -7.99
C ALA A 123 9.44 -3.08 -6.83
N PRO A 124 8.86 -1.89 -7.01
CA PRO A 124 8.68 -0.94 -5.91
C PRO A 124 7.71 -1.51 -4.87
N ILE A 125 7.97 -1.29 -3.59
CA ILE A 125 7.00 -1.62 -2.53
C ILE A 125 5.76 -0.72 -2.63
N LEU A 126 5.99 0.55 -2.95
CA LEU A 126 4.98 1.58 -3.16
C LEU A 126 5.32 2.35 -4.44
N SER A 127 4.32 2.49 -5.31
CA SER A 127 4.38 3.22 -6.57
C SER A 127 3.29 4.29 -6.61
N PHE A 128 3.65 5.41 -7.21
CA PHE A 128 2.84 6.61 -7.30
C PHE A 128 2.80 7.07 -8.75
N VAL A 129 1.62 6.99 -9.37
CA VAL A 129 1.43 7.44 -10.75
C VAL A 129 0.51 8.64 -10.72
N ARG A 130 1.02 9.79 -11.17
CA ARG A 130 0.21 11.00 -11.33
C ARG A 130 -0.72 10.84 -12.53
N THR A 131 -1.91 11.44 -12.44
CA THR A 131 -2.85 11.48 -13.56
C THR A 131 -3.28 12.91 -13.86
N ASP A 132 -3.79 13.13 -15.06
CA ASP A 132 -4.36 14.41 -15.48
C ASP A 132 -5.81 14.61 -14.99
N ASN A 133 -6.35 13.66 -14.21
CA ASN A 133 -7.69 13.72 -13.66
C ASN A 133 -7.68 14.40 -12.29
N GLU A 134 -8.27 15.59 -12.18
CA GLU A 134 -8.34 16.37 -10.93
C GLU A 134 -9.05 15.62 -9.78
N LEU A 135 -9.93 14.67 -10.11
CA LEU A 135 -10.63 13.85 -9.12
C LEU A 135 -9.83 12.59 -8.72
N GLU A 136 -8.86 12.17 -9.53
CA GLU A 136 -7.96 11.03 -9.26
C GLU A 136 -6.49 11.41 -9.52
N PRO A 137 -5.97 12.48 -8.92
CA PRO A 137 -4.69 13.06 -9.36
C PRO A 137 -3.48 12.15 -9.07
N LEU A 138 -3.66 11.10 -8.28
CA LEU A 138 -2.64 10.13 -7.91
C LEU A 138 -3.23 8.73 -7.80
N LEU A 139 -2.58 7.78 -8.46
CA LEU A 139 -2.78 6.35 -8.30
C LEU A 139 -1.70 5.81 -7.39
N ILE A 140 -2.12 5.17 -6.31
CA ILE A 140 -1.25 4.48 -5.37
C ILE A 140 -1.35 2.99 -5.68
N SER A 141 -0.20 2.37 -5.89
CA SER A 141 -0.08 0.92 -6.07
C SER A 141 1.03 0.39 -5.17
N GLY A 142 0.88 -0.83 -4.67
CA GLY A 142 1.88 -1.40 -3.79
C GLY A 142 1.43 -2.68 -3.14
N GLN A 143 2.41 -3.53 -2.83
CA GLN A 143 2.17 -4.80 -2.19
C GLN A 143 2.95 -4.87 -0.88
N PHE A 144 2.22 -5.06 0.21
CA PHE A 144 2.78 -5.21 1.52
C PHE A 144 2.70 -6.66 1.94
N ARG A 145 3.78 -7.13 2.56
CA ARG A 145 3.93 -8.50 3.02
C ARG A 145 4.27 -8.50 4.50
N ASN A 146 3.82 -9.51 5.23
CA ASN A 146 4.24 -9.68 6.63
C ASN A 146 5.65 -10.28 6.73
N ARG A 147 6.14 -10.50 7.95
CA ARG A 147 7.43 -11.17 8.23
C ARG A 147 7.60 -12.57 7.64
N TYR A 148 6.49 -13.21 7.25
CA TYR A 148 6.45 -14.53 6.60
C TYR A 148 6.44 -14.43 5.06
N GLY A 149 6.58 -13.22 4.50
CA GLY A 149 6.50 -12.97 3.06
C GLY A 149 5.09 -13.08 2.48
N GLN A 150 4.05 -13.28 3.31
CA GLN A 150 2.67 -13.40 2.85
C GLN A 150 2.10 -12.01 2.57
N VAL A 151 1.41 -11.85 1.42
CA VAL A 151 0.75 -10.60 1.06
C VAL A 151 -0.36 -10.30 2.06
N VAL A 152 -0.23 -9.16 2.74
CA VAL A 152 -1.20 -8.67 3.72
C VAL A 152 -2.16 -7.65 3.12
N CYS A 153 -1.63 -6.84 2.21
CA CYS A 153 -2.36 -5.76 1.57
C CYS A 153 -1.81 -5.59 0.16
N ASP A 154 -2.70 -5.53 -0.80
CA ASP A 154 -2.39 -5.24 -2.19
C ASP A 154 -3.28 -4.07 -2.62
N ILE A 155 -2.61 -3.00 -3.05
CA ILE A 155 -3.23 -1.79 -3.58
C ILE A 155 -2.87 -1.74 -5.06
N SER A 156 -3.89 -1.66 -5.90
CA SER A 156 -3.76 -1.48 -7.34
C SER A 156 -4.59 -0.27 -7.74
N ASP A 157 -3.94 0.82 -8.10
CA ASP A 157 -4.57 2.06 -8.56
C ASP A 157 -5.66 2.55 -7.60
N ASN A 158 -5.28 2.74 -6.32
CA ASN A 158 -6.14 3.09 -5.19
C ASN A 158 -7.19 2.03 -4.79
N CYS A 159 -7.33 0.95 -5.56
CA CYS A 159 -8.22 -0.16 -5.23
C CYS A 159 -7.50 -1.19 -4.36
N PHE A 160 -8.11 -1.56 -3.24
CA PHE A 160 -7.70 -2.77 -2.53
C PHE A 160 -8.21 -4.01 -3.25
N THR A 161 -7.31 -4.98 -3.48
CA THR A 161 -7.65 -6.21 -4.21
C THR A 161 -7.55 -7.46 -3.35
N SER A 162 -6.76 -7.44 -2.28
CA SER A 162 -6.67 -8.55 -1.34
C SER A 162 -6.49 -8.08 0.10
N ARG A 163 -7.40 -8.51 0.95
CA ARG A 163 -7.12 -8.81 2.36
C ARG A 163 -6.96 -10.31 2.39
N ALA A 164 -5.86 -10.84 2.91
CA ALA A 164 -5.95 -12.20 3.36
C ALA A 164 -7.02 -12.19 4.47
N GLU A 165 -8.18 -12.80 4.21
CA GLU A 165 -9.38 -12.82 5.09
C GLU A 165 -9.08 -13.36 6.51
N HIS A 166 -7.82 -13.72 6.79
CA HIS A 166 -7.32 -14.32 8.03
C HIS A 166 -6.11 -13.59 8.64
N LEU A 167 -5.62 -12.46 8.10
CA LEU A 167 -4.35 -11.85 8.54
C LEU A 167 -4.48 -10.57 9.39
N GLY A 168 -5.64 -10.19 9.91
CA GLY A 168 -5.72 -9.31 11.10
C GLY A 168 -6.59 -8.05 10.97
N ASP A 169 -6.38 -7.12 11.90
CA ASP A 169 -7.25 -5.94 12.08
C ASP A 169 -6.83 -4.78 11.17
N PHE A 170 -7.78 -4.33 10.37
CA PHE A 170 -7.62 -3.20 9.46
C PHE A 170 -8.40 -1.99 9.95
N THR A 171 -7.81 -0.80 9.86
CA THR A 171 -8.47 0.48 10.14
C THR A 171 -8.07 1.51 9.09
N LEU A 172 -9.06 2.08 8.39
CA LEU A 172 -8.87 3.27 7.57
C LEU A 172 -9.78 4.37 8.12
N LEU A 173 -9.21 5.34 8.82
CA LEU A 173 -9.93 6.52 9.31
C LEU A 173 -9.40 7.75 8.59
N ASN A 174 -10.25 8.40 7.81
CA ASN A 174 -9.91 9.53 6.95
C ASN A 174 -8.89 9.08 5.88
N ASN A 175 -7.66 9.58 5.97
CA ASN A 175 -6.53 9.20 5.11
C ASN A 175 -5.45 8.43 5.90
N ARG A 176 -5.81 7.87 7.06
CA ARG A 176 -4.90 7.10 7.91
C ARG A 176 -5.14 5.63 7.73
N PHE A 177 -4.18 4.96 7.14
CA PHE A 177 -4.16 3.53 6.94
C PHE A 177 -3.47 2.85 8.12
N ARG A 178 -4.09 1.80 8.67
CA ARG A 178 -3.47 0.91 9.65
C ARG A 178 -3.87 -0.52 9.38
N TYR A 179 -2.88 -1.39 9.44
CA TYR A 179 -3.03 -2.83 9.35
C TYR A 179 -2.19 -3.51 10.43
N SER A 180 -2.83 -4.35 11.21
CA SER A 180 -2.22 -5.15 12.27
C SER A 180 -2.39 -6.63 11.98
N LEU A 181 -1.40 -7.45 12.34
CA LEU A 181 -1.50 -8.92 12.26
C LEU A 181 -2.50 -9.47 13.29
N PRO A 182 -3.11 -10.65 13.11
CA PRO A 182 -4.07 -11.18 14.06
C PRO A 182 -3.36 -11.49 15.38
N GLY A 183 -3.76 -10.82 16.47
CA GLY A 183 -3.13 -10.97 17.79
C GLY A 183 -1.64 -10.58 17.83
N GLY A 184 -1.15 -9.88 16.80
CA GLY A 184 0.27 -9.62 16.59
C GLY A 184 0.63 -8.12 16.53
N PRO A 185 1.89 -7.80 16.20
CA PRO A 185 2.33 -6.42 16.02
C PRO A 185 1.68 -5.78 14.78
N MET A 186 1.78 -4.46 14.69
CA MET A 186 1.44 -3.69 13.50
C MET A 186 2.21 -4.25 12.29
N GLY A 187 1.58 -4.33 11.12
CA GLY A 187 2.24 -4.75 9.87
C GLY A 187 2.56 -3.55 8.98
N LEU A 188 1.63 -2.60 8.91
CA LEU A 188 1.77 -1.36 8.14
C LEU A 188 0.89 -0.26 8.75
N ALA A 189 1.42 0.95 8.86
CA ALA A 189 0.63 2.14 9.13
C ALA A 189 1.19 3.34 8.39
N PHE A 190 0.31 4.08 7.73
CA PHE A 190 0.68 5.32 7.08
C PHE A 190 -0.45 6.35 7.08
N ASP A 191 -0.09 7.62 7.06
CA ASP A 191 -1.03 8.73 6.89
C ASP A 191 -0.80 9.39 5.54
N LEU A 192 -1.87 9.61 4.78
CA LEU A 192 -1.83 10.27 3.47
C LEU A 192 -2.34 11.72 3.60
N SER A 193 -1.59 12.66 3.04
CA SER A 193 -1.88 14.09 3.05
C SER A 193 -1.53 14.76 1.71
N ASP A 194 -1.96 16.00 1.52
CA ASP A 194 -1.61 16.80 0.35
C ASP A 194 -0.10 16.96 0.14
N ARG A 195 0.70 16.80 1.21
CA ARG A 195 2.17 16.89 1.17
C ARG A 195 2.87 15.56 0.89
N GLY A 196 2.19 14.42 1.04
CA GLY A 196 2.90 13.15 0.98
C GLY A 196 2.27 12.02 1.78
N ILE A 197 3.03 10.94 1.89
CA ILE A 197 2.71 9.77 2.70
C ILE A 197 3.69 9.69 3.86
N ASP A 198 3.16 9.53 5.06
CA ASP A 198 3.92 9.37 6.28
C ASP A 198 3.79 7.93 6.78
N ILE A 199 4.75 7.09 6.43
CA ILE A 199 4.85 5.70 6.89
C ILE A 199 5.31 5.70 8.35
N LYS A 200 4.34 5.48 9.25
CA LYS A 200 4.55 5.36 10.70
C LYS A 200 5.14 4.02 11.11
N TYR A 201 4.76 2.98 10.39
CA TYR A 201 5.24 1.63 10.62
C TYR A 201 5.21 0.85 9.31
N ALA A 202 6.25 0.08 9.01
CA ALA A 202 6.22 -0.94 7.98
C ALA A 202 7.13 -2.11 8.37
N TYR A 203 6.66 -3.33 8.18
CA TYR A 203 7.52 -4.52 8.21
C TYR A 203 7.20 -5.33 6.96
N HIS A 204 7.89 -5.01 5.87
CA HIS A 204 7.77 -5.71 4.59
C HIS A 204 8.89 -6.73 4.42
N VAL A 205 8.53 -7.96 4.06
CA VAL A 205 9.49 -9.00 3.65
C VAL A 205 9.12 -9.53 2.26
N LYS A 206 10.11 -9.60 1.38
CA LYS A 206 10.02 -10.31 0.11
C LYS A 206 11.30 -11.10 -0.07
N ASP A 207 11.19 -12.42 -0.16
CA ASP A 207 12.34 -13.30 -0.13
C ASP A 207 13.19 -13.02 1.13
N ASP A 208 14.51 -12.87 1.03
CA ASP A 208 15.34 -12.44 2.15
C ASP A 208 15.52 -10.93 2.26
N VAL A 209 14.77 -10.14 1.51
CA VAL A 209 14.78 -8.69 1.65
C VAL A 209 13.81 -8.27 2.74
N HIS A 210 14.27 -7.39 3.63
CA HIS A 210 13.44 -6.71 4.60
C HIS A 210 13.47 -5.19 4.40
N VAL A 211 12.30 -4.58 4.60
CA VAL A 211 12.13 -3.13 4.70
C VAL A 211 11.34 -2.87 5.97
N PHE A 212 12.03 -2.32 6.96
CA PHE A 212 11.50 -2.07 8.29
C PHE A 212 11.53 -0.58 8.60
N ALA A 213 10.40 0.00 8.95
CA ALA A 213 10.28 1.39 9.35
C ALA A 213 9.52 1.48 10.67
N GLN A 214 10.09 2.11 11.69
CA GLN A 214 9.42 2.38 12.96
C GLN A 214 10.08 3.55 13.69
N GLY A 215 9.27 4.47 14.20
CA GLY A 215 9.77 5.64 14.94
C GLY A 215 10.52 6.59 14.01
N ASP A 216 11.84 6.64 14.16
CA ASP A 216 12.77 7.44 13.36
C ASP A 216 13.77 6.56 12.55
N LEU A 217 13.58 5.23 12.57
CA LEU A 217 14.44 4.26 11.89
C LEU A 217 13.77 3.76 10.60
N LEU A 218 14.52 3.83 9.50
CA LEU A 218 14.31 3.02 8.30
C LEU A 218 15.48 2.04 8.16
N GLN A 219 15.22 0.75 8.11
CA GLN A 219 16.19 -0.29 7.87
C GLN A 219 15.82 -1.05 6.59
N VAL A 220 16.77 -1.15 5.67
CA VAL A 220 16.61 -1.87 4.40
C VAL A 220 17.81 -2.78 4.21
N GLY A 221 17.57 -4.03 3.82
CA GLY A 221 18.63 -4.99 3.60
C GLY A 221 18.16 -6.32 3.07
N ASN A 222 19.13 -7.16 2.76
CA ASN A 222 18.94 -8.59 2.55
C ASN A 222 19.63 -9.38 3.69
N LEU A 223 19.74 -10.70 3.58
CA LEU A 223 20.33 -11.54 4.62
C LEU A 223 21.80 -11.18 4.95
N PHE A 224 22.53 -10.61 3.99
CA PHE A 224 23.96 -10.40 4.12
C PHE A 224 24.37 -8.94 4.30
N THR A 225 23.55 -8.01 3.82
CA THR A 225 23.86 -6.59 3.84
C THR A 225 22.62 -5.81 4.21
N SER A 226 22.73 -5.02 5.28
CA SER A 226 21.68 -4.16 5.77
C SER A 226 22.22 -2.76 6.04
N SER A 227 21.37 -1.76 5.78
CA SER A 227 21.64 -0.35 6.08
C SER A 227 20.50 0.22 6.91
N LYS A 228 20.86 0.97 7.94
CA LYS A 228 19.96 1.74 8.81
C LYS A 228 20.07 3.22 8.43
N PHE A 229 18.94 3.90 8.38
CA PHE A 229 18.80 5.29 8.02
C PHE A 229 18.02 6.03 9.10
N ARG A 230 18.54 7.18 9.50
CA ARG A 230 17.85 8.14 10.38
C ARG A 230 17.97 9.54 9.80
N ALA A 231 16.87 10.29 9.82
CA ALA A 231 16.81 11.68 9.35
C ALA A 231 17.44 11.90 7.95
N SER A 232 17.43 10.87 7.10
CA SER A 232 18.07 10.91 5.78
C SER A 232 17.11 11.43 4.72
N ARG A 233 17.65 11.99 3.63
CA ARG A 233 16.88 12.61 2.54
C ARG A 233 17.38 12.17 1.17
N PHE A 234 16.45 11.73 0.33
CA PHE A 234 16.70 11.24 -1.02
C PHE A 234 15.85 12.05 -2.01
N TYR A 235 16.49 12.99 -2.72
CA TYR A 235 15.82 13.94 -3.62
C TYR A 235 16.41 13.88 -5.03
N ASP A 236 15.60 14.10 -6.08
CA ASP A 236 16.09 14.07 -7.46
C ASP A 236 16.88 12.80 -7.81
N VAL A 237 16.47 11.64 -7.28
CA VAL A 237 17.07 10.33 -7.57
C VAL A 237 16.13 9.54 -8.44
N LYS A 238 16.55 8.54 -9.22
CA LYS A 238 15.54 7.69 -9.90
C LYS A 238 14.88 6.71 -8.94
N HIS A 239 15.67 6.22 -7.98
CA HIS A 239 15.27 5.30 -6.91
C HIS A 239 15.89 5.74 -5.58
N GLY A 240 15.10 5.79 -4.51
CA GLY A 240 15.64 6.11 -3.17
C GLY A 240 16.63 5.04 -2.71
N ILE A 241 16.13 3.81 -2.58
CA ILE A 241 16.88 2.63 -2.18
C ILE A 241 16.53 1.50 -3.14
N VAL A 242 17.52 0.79 -3.63
CA VAL A 242 17.35 -0.44 -4.41
C VAL A 242 18.01 -1.57 -3.64
N VAL A 243 17.31 -2.69 -3.50
CA VAL A 243 17.81 -3.88 -2.82
C VAL A 243 17.43 -5.12 -3.62
N GLU A 244 18.38 -6.04 -3.72
CA GLU A 244 18.20 -7.31 -4.41
C GLU A 244 18.24 -8.48 -3.42
N SER A 245 17.32 -9.42 -3.63
CA SER A 245 17.25 -10.65 -2.86
C SER A 245 18.41 -11.57 -3.20
N CYS A 246 18.94 -12.23 -2.18
CA CYS A 246 19.94 -13.27 -2.33
C CYS A 246 19.31 -14.65 -2.40
N THR A 247 18.28 -14.90 -1.58
CA THR A 247 17.62 -16.21 -1.48
C THR A 247 16.11 -16.10 -1.45
N PRO A 248 15.38 -16.89 -2.27
CA PRO A 248 13.93 -16.86 -2.29
C PRO A 248 13.33 -17.52 -1.04
N ASN A 249 12.08 -17.18 -0.73
CA ASN A 249 11.26 -17.82 0.31
C ASN A 249 11.87 -17.83 1.72
N PHE A 250 12.66 -16.81 2.07
CA PHE A 250 13.17 -16.65 3.43
C PHE A 250 12.08 -16.09 4.36
N VAL A 251 12.13 -16.47 5.63
CA VAL A 251 11.15 -16.11 6.64
C VAL A 251 11.87 -15.55 7.86
N TYR A 252 11.49 -14.36 8.29
CA TYR A 252 12.07 -13.66 9.46
C TYR A 252 11.36 -14.02 10.77
N ASP A 253 10.95 -15.29 10.95
CA ASP A 253 10.24 -15.71 12.16
C ASP A 253 11.17 -15.68 13.38
N GLY A 254 10.74 -15.02 14.45
CA GLY A 254 11.56 -14.82 15.64
C GLY A 254 12.75 -13.85 15.50
N VAL A 255 12.99 -13.27 14.30
CA VAL A 255 14.11 -12.36 14.06
C VAL A 255 13.75 -10.94 14.49
N ASP A 256 14.52 -10.40 15.44
CA ASP A 256 14.47 -8.98 15.81
C ASP A 256 15.36 -8.16 14.87
N LEU A 257 14.75 -7.51 13.87
CA LEU A 257 15.47 -6.72 12.87
C LEU A 257 16.29 -5.59 13.50
N ASN A 258 15.93 -5.08 14.69
CA ASN A 258 16.71 -4.05 15.37
C ASN A 258 18.12 -4.54 15.73
N LYS A 259 18.26 -5.85 16.02
CA LYS A 259 19.52 -6.51 16.35
C LYS A 259 20.28 -7.00 15.11
N PHE A 260 19.68 -6.89 13.92
CA PHE A 260 20.32 -7.32 12.69
C PHE A 260 21.54 -6.41 12.39
N PRO A 261 22.73 -6.98 12.09
CA PRO A 261 23.93 -6.20 11.82
C PRO A 261 23.72 -5.28 10.61
N ALA A 262 23.94 -3.98 10.80
CA ALA A 262 23.77 -2.99 9.75
C ALA A 262 24.66 -1.77 10.00
N ASN A 263 25.18 -1.19 8.92
CA ASN A 263 25.79 0.13 8.99
C ASN A 263 24.69 1.18 9.16
N GLU A 264 24.95 2.25 9.91
CA GLU A 264 23.99 3.31 10.17
C GLU A 264 24.40 4.62 9.49
N MET A 265 23.46 5.23 8.78
CA MET A 265 23.57 6.52 8.11
C MET A 265 22.62 7.51 8.79
N ILE A 266 23.18 8.60 9.31
CA ILE A 266 22.43 9.65 10.03
C ILE A 266 22.56 10.96 9.26
N GLY A 267 21.42 11.56 8.89
CA GLY A 267 21.40 12.86 8.20
C GLY A 267 21.94 12.82 6.77
N ALA A 268 22.02 11.64 6.16
CA ALA A 268 22.55 11.49 4.81
C ALA A 268 21.65 12.21 3.79
N GLN A 269 22.27 12.83 2.78
CA GLN A 269 21.57 13.46 1.67
C GLN A 269 22.10 12.93 0.36
N CYS A 270 21.21 12.40 -0.47
CA CYS A 270 21.54 11.88 -1.79
C CYS A 270 20.70 12.62 -2.84
N SER A 271 21.34 13.03 -3.95
CA SER A 271 20.63 13.62 -5.09
C SER A 271 21.34 13.41 -6.41
N ARG A 272 20.57 13.50 -7.50
CA ARG A 272 21.05 13.42 -8.90
C ARG A 272 21.74 12.10 -9.24
N THR A 273 21.28 11.00 -8.66
CA THR A 273 21.80 9.64 -8.90
C THR A 273 20.71 8.69 -9.36
N TYR A 274 21.10 7.56 -9.96
CA TYR A 274 20.16 6.49 -10.29
C TYR A 274 19.54 5.88 -9.03
N ALA A 275 20.37 5.53 -8.05
CA ALA A 275 19.95 5.09 -6.74
C ALA A 275 20.67 5.92 -5.67
N GLY A 276 19.96 6.31 -4.61
CA GLY A 276 20.59 6.90 -3.43
C GLY A 276 21.44 5.87 -2.68
N VAL A 277 20.88 4.67 -2.50
CA VAL A 277 21.59 3.48 -2.02
C VAL A 277 21.24 2.28 -2.89
N TYR A 278 22.24 1.45 -3.18
CA TYR A 278 22.08 0.18 -3.89
C TYR A 278 22.68 -0.95 -3.05
N ILE A 279 21.85 -1.90 -2.63
CA ILE A 279 22.23 -3.11 -1.89
C ILE A 279 22.20 -4.27 -2.89
N GLU A 280 23.37 -4.64 -3.39
CA GLU A 280 23.55 -5.65 -4.42
C GLU A 280 23.28 -7.07 -3.87
N ARG A 281 22.81 -7.94 -4.76
CA ARG A 281 22.77 -9.38 -4.50
C ARG A 281 24.17 -9.96 -4.33
N LEU A 282 24.43 -10.65 -3.22
CA LEU A 282 25.61 -11.49 -3.09
C LEU A 282 25.33 -12.89 -3.64
N GLN A 283 26.00 -13.26 -4.74
CA GLN A 283 26.00 -14.64 -5.23
C GLN A 283 26.78 -15.56 -4.28
N ARG A 284 26.12 -16.12 -3.26
CA ARG A 284 26.62 -17.30 -2.56
C ARG A 284 25.84 -18.54 -2.99
N TYR A 285 26.54 -19.47 -3.64
CA TYR A 285 26.02 -20.78 -4.00
C TYR A 285 25.76 -21.59 -2.73
N ARG A 286 24.48 -21.75 -2.36
CA ARG A 286 23.96 -22.58 -1.25
C ARG A 286 24.15 -21.98 0.15
N ILE A 287 23.11 -21.30 0.64
CA ILE A 287 22.81 -21.28 2.07
C ILE A 287 22.25 -22.69 2.39
N SER A 288 23.10 -23.62 2.83
CA SER A 288 22.62 -24.85 3.44
C SER A 288 21.97 -24.48 4.77
N SER A 289 20.75 -24.97 5.02
CA SER A 289 19.84 -24.63 6.11
C SER A 289 20.38 -24.90 7.53
N ASN A 290 21.38 -24.15 7.98
CA ASN A 290 21.83 -24.18 9.37
C ASN A 290 21.87 -22.75 9.91
N TYR A 291 20.69 -22.13 10.01
CA TYR A 291 20.47 -20.83 10.67
C TYR A 291 19.89 -20.98 12.08
N ASP A 292 20.17 -22.09 12.78
CA ASP A 292 19.84 -22.26 14.21
C ASP A 292 20.71 -21.39 15.16
N ARG A 293 21.37 -20.33 14.65
CA ARG A 293 22.28 -19.48 15.45
C ARG A 293 22.28 -17.99 15.06
N LEU A 294 21.12 -17.43 14.71
CA LEU A 294 20.89 -15.97 14.84
C LEU A 294 19.85 -15.69 15.91
#